data_AF-A0A6P1YBL3-F1
#
_entry.id   AF-A0A6P1YBL3-F1
#
_cell.length_a   1.000
_cell.length_b   1.000
_cell.length_c   1.000
_cell.angle_alpha   90.00
_cell.angle_beta   90.00
_cell.angle_gamma   90.00
#
_symmetry.space_group_name_H-M   'P 1'
#
loop_
_entity.id
_entity.type
_entity.pdbx_description
1 polymer ?
#
loop_
_entity_poly.entity_id
_entity_poly.type
_entity_poly.pdbx_seq_one_letter_code
_entity_poly.pdbx_strand_id
1 'polypeptide(L)'
;MSSLKYFMKEELKKDEIVEVPGTETFADDNGKPVPFLIKKIGVEEMNRIRQNYTVKKQARNEKGKPILDKFGNPVFITEVDDSKVTNRLIVESLVQPNLKDPELMKFYECVDVMEMPYKIFKKPSDYKYISNQVLLVNDLIEDKSDEELVEEVKN
;
A
#
# COMPACT_ATOMS: atom_id res chain seq x y z
N MET A 1 -33.61 25.04 1.27
CA MET A 1 -32.53 24.98 0.27
C MET A 1 -31.25 24.54 0.96
N SER A 2 -30.52 23.57 0.41
CA SER A 2 -29.22 23.15 0.97
C SER A 2 -28.14 24.16 0.62
N SER A 3 -27.26 24.50 1.57
CA SER A 3 -26.15 25.45 1.40
C SER A 3 -24.86 24.70 1.08
N LEU A 4 -24.04 25.22 0.16
CA LEU A 4 -22.71 24.65 -0.17
C LEU A 4 -21.78 24.56 1.04
N LYS A 5 -22.01 25.35 2.10
CA LYS A 5 -21.23 25.33 3.35
C LYS A 5 -21.19 23.95 4.00
N TYR A 6 -22.18 23.09 3.78
CA TYR A 6 -22.19 21.73 4.33
C TYR A 6 -21.13 20.80 3.70
N PHE A 7 -20.63 21.13 2.51
CA PHE A 7 -19.62 20.35 1.78
C PHE A 7 -18.22 20.98 1.83
N MET A 8 -18.09 22.24 2.30
CA MET A 8 -16.82 22.96 2.41
C MET A 8 -16.13 22.65 3.74
N LYS A 9 -15.60 21.43 3.84
CA LYS A 9 -14.97 20.89 5.03
C LYS A 9 -13.46 21.17 5.01
N GLU A 10 -12.97 22.07 5.87
CA GLU A 10 -11.53 22.39 5.98
C GLU A 10 -10.72 21.18 6.46
N GLU A 11 -11.36 20.28 7.22
CA GLU A 11 -10.80 19.00 7.65
C GLU A 11 -10.40 18.11 6.46
N LEU A 12 -11.10 18.17 5.33
CA LEU A 12 -10.78 17.38 4.13
C LEU A 12 -9.54 17.88 3.37
N LYS A 13 -8.98 19.05 3.74
CA LYS A 13 -7.71 19.55 3.18
C LYS A 13 -6.48 19.08 3.95
N LYS A 14 -6.68 18.51 5.14
CA LYS A 14 -5.60 18.06 6.01
C LYS A 14 -5.40 16.57 5.83
N ASP A 15 -4.15 16.16 5.86
CA ASP A 15 -3.81 14.74 5.92
C ASP A 15 -4.30 14.15 7.24
N GLU A 16 -5.02 13.04 7.15
CA GLU A 16 -5.38 12.22 8.30
C GLU A 16 -4.22 11.28 8.61
N ILE A 17 -3.68 11.37 9.82
CA ILE A 17 -2.57 10.52 10.29
C ILE A 17 -3.09 9.63 11.41
N VAL A 18 -2.91 8.33 11.24
CA VAL A 18 -3.27 7.30 12.20
C VAL A 18 -2.00 6.75 12.84
N GLU A 19 -1.97 6.71 14.16
CA GLU A 19 -0.92 6.03 14.92
C GLU A 19 -1.27 4.56 15.08
N VAL A 20 -0.34 3.67 14.70
CA VAL A 20 -0.50 2.22 14.86
C VAL A 20 0.64 1.66 15.73
N PRO A 21 0.40 0.57 16.48
CA PRO A 21 1.42 -0.01 17.35
C PRO A 21 2.72 -0.34 16.61
N GLY A 22 3.84 -0.14 17.30
CA GLY A 22 5.15 -0.56 16.82
C GLY A 22 5.34 -2.07 16.88
N THR A 23 6.43 -2.56 16.29
CA THR A 23 6.88 -3.94 16.48
C THR A 23 8.10 -3.98 17.40
N GLU A 24 8.36 -5.14 18.02
CA GLU A 24 9.55 -5.36 18.85
C GLU A 24 10.87 -5.13 18.08
N THR A 25 10.85 -5.26 16.75
CA THR A 25 12.02 -5.00 15.90
C THR A 25 12.43 -3.52 15.95
N PHE A 26 11.48 -2.61 16.13
CA PHE A 26 11.74 -1.16 16.18
C PHE A 26 11.38 -0.64 17.56
N ALA A 27 12.19 -1.00 18.55
CA ALA A 27 12.07 -0.51 19.91
C ALA A 27 13.01 0.68 20.16
N ASP A 28 12.62 1.55 21.09
CA ASP A 28 13.47 2.62 21.59
C ASP A 28 14.60 2.09 22.50
N ASP A 29 15.44 3.00 23.01
CA ASP A 29 16.55 2.67 23.92
C ASP A 29 16.10 1.97 25.21
N ASN A 30 14.81 2.04 25.56
CA ASN A 30 14.23 1.39 26.74
C ASN A 30 13.54 0.05 26.40
N GLY A 31 13.62 -0.40 25.14
CA GLY A 31 12.98 -1.63 24.67
C GLY A 31 11.48 -1.50 24.41
N LYS A 32 10.92 -0.28 24.37
CA LYS A 32 9.51 -0.06 24.06
C LYS A 32 9.31 0.08 22.53
N PRO A 33 8.40 -0.70 21.91
CA PRO A 33 8.10 -0.55 20.48
C PRO A 33 7.71 0.89 20.11
N VAL A 34 8.38 1.43 19.09
CA VAL A 34 8.14 2.76 18.55
C VAL A 34 6.93 2.68 17.60
N PRO A 35 5.87 3.48 17.81
CA PRO A 35 4.69 3.43 16.97
C PRO A 35 4.99 3.95 15.55
N PHE A 36 4.22 3.44 14.60
CA PHE A 36 4.23 3.94 13.23
C PHE A 36 3.15 5.01 13.05
N LEU A 37 3.45 6.02 12.23
CA LEU A 37 2.49 7.03 11.83
C LEU A 37 2.16 6.84 10.35
N ILE A 38 0.89 6.56 10.06
CA ILE A 38 0.40 6.24 8.71
C ILE A 38 -0.54 7.34 8.24
N LYS A 39 -0.17 8.02 7.16
CA LYS A 39 -1.01 8.96 6.41
C LYS A 39 -2.02 8.20 5.57
N LYS A 40 -3.30 8.52 5.74
CA LYS A 40 -4.37 8.04 4.86
C LYS A 40 -4.25 8.69 3.48
N ILE A 41 -4.24 7.85 2.44
CA ILE A 41 -4.07 8.27 1.05
C ILE A 41 -5.41 8.71 0.49
N GLY A 42 -5.44 9.89 -0.12
CA GLY A 42 -6.62 10.40 -0.81
C GLY A 42 -6.96 9.59 -2.07
N VAL A 43 -8.23 9.61 -2.48
CA VAL A 43 -8.73 8.84 -3.64
C VAL A 43 -7.97 9.15 -4.94
N GLU A 44 -7.61 10.42 -5.17
CA GLU A 44 -6.83 10.80 -6.36
C GLU A 44 -5.43 10.17 -6.37
N GLU A 45 -4.73 10.23 -5.23
CA GLU A 45 -3.39 9.66 -5.08
C GLU A 45 -3.42 8.13 -5.20
N MET A 46 -4.41 7.47 -4.58
CA MET A 46 -4.64 6.02 -4.72
C MET A 46 -4.83 5.61 -6.18
N ASN A 47 -5.67 6.32 -6.92
CA ASN A 47 -5.91 6.05 -8.34
C ASN A 47 -4.64 6.23 -9.18
N ARG A 48 -3.86 7.29 -8.92
CA ARG A 48 -2.58 7.52 -9.59
C ARG A 48 -1.59 6.39 -9.31
N ILE A 49 -1.48 5.96 -8.06
CA ILE A 49 -0.60 4.83 -7.68
C ILE A 49 -1.01 3.58 -8.45
N ARG A 50 -2.29 3.18 -8.41
CA ARG A 50 -2.77 1.98 -9.12
C ARG A 50 -2.51 2.05 -10.63
N GLN A 51 -2.80 3.18 -11.25
CA GLN A 51 -2.57 3.38 -12.69
C GLN A 51 -1.09 3.24 -13.08
N ASN A 52 -0.16 3.75 -12.26
CA ASN A 52 1.28 3.64 -12.53
C ASN A 52 1.79 2.19 -12.55
N TYR A 53 1.07 1.27 -11.91
CA TYR A 53 1.40 -0.16 -11.86
C TYR A 53 0.40 -1.03 -12.63
N THR A 54 -0.39 -0.41 -13.51
CA THR A 54 -1.35 -1.08 -14.37
C THR A 54 -0.79 -1.25 -15.78
N VAL A 55 -0.74 -2.47 -16.29
CA VAL A 55 -0.31 -2.76 -17.66
C VAL A 55 -1.49 -3.28 -18.48
N LYS A 56 -1.70 -2.68 -19.65
CA LYS A 56 -2.66 -3.16 -20.64
C LYS A 56 -1.97 -4.12 -21.60
N LYS A 57 -2.35 -5.40 -21.59
CA LYS A 57 -1.78 -6.44 -22.46
C LYS A 57 -2.84 -7.01 -23.37
N GLN A 58 -2.43 -7.46 -24.56
CA GLN A 58 -3.31 -8.18 -25.47
C GLN A 58 -3.59 -9.58 -24.90
N ALA A 59 -4.87 -9.94 -24.79
CA ALA A 59 -5.29 -11.26 -24.34
C ALA A 59 -4.86 -12.31 -25.37
N ARG A 60 -4.30 -13.42 -24.91
CA ARG A 60 -3.86 -14.53 -25.76
C ARG A 60 -4.48 -15.84 -25.26
N ASN A 61 -4.81 -16.72 -26.19
CA ASN A 61 -5.24 -18.09 -25.86
C ASN A 61 -4.04 -18.97 -25.48
N GLU A 62 -4.31 -20.21 -25.06
CA GLU A 62 -3.28 -21.20 -24.67
C GLU A 62 -2.23 -21.48 -25.76
N LYS A 63 -2.57 -21.20 -27.03
CA LYS A 63 -1.67 -21.34 -28.19
C LYS A 63 -0.91 -20.05 -28.53
N GLY A 64 -0.99 -19.04 -27.67
CA GLY A 64 -0.31 -17.75 -27.83
C GLY A 64 -0.92 -16.80 -28.87
N LYS A 65 -2.08 -17.14 -29.47
CA LYS A 65 -2.74 -16.28 -30.47
C LYS A 65 -3.62 -15.23 -29.80
N PRO A 66 -3.69 -13.98 -30.32
CA PRO A 66 -4.59 -12.95 -29.81
C PRO A 66 -6.04 -13.41 -29.78
N ILE A 67 -6.73 -13.14 -28.68
CA ILE A 67 -8.17 -13.31 -28.56
C ILE A 67 -8.84 -12.12 -29.23
N LEU A 68 -9.82 -12.39 -30.09
CA LEU A 68 -10.59 -11.36 -30.80
C LEU A 68 -12.01 -11.29 -30.22
N ASP A 69 -12.57 -10.08 -30.21
CA ASP A 69 -13.98 -9.86 -29.86
C ASP A 69 -14.92 -10.30 -31.01
N LYS A 70 -16.23 -10.14 -30.81
CA LYS A 70 -17.26 -10.51 -31.81
C LYS A 70 -17.15 -9.73 -33.13
N PHE A 71 -16.37 -8.65 -33.17
CA PHE A 71 -16.17 -7.79 -34.32
C PHE A 71 -14.76 -7.94 -34.93
N GLY A 72 -13.94 -8.87 -34.41
CA GLY A 72 -12.58 -9.13 -34.90
C GLY A 72 -11.50 -8.21 -34.32
N ASN A 73 -11.80 -7.39 -33.30
CA ASN A 73 -10.79 -6.54 -32.65
C ASN A 73 -10.05 -7.31 -31.56
N PRO A 74 -8.75 -7.04 -31.32
CA PRO A 74 -8.04 -7.64 -30.21
C PRO A 74 -8.64 -7.28 -28.85
N VAL A 75 -8.85 -8.31 -28.03
CA VAL A 75 -9.22 -8.14 -26.62
C VAL A 75 -7.97 -7.76 -25.82
N PHE A 76 -8.11 -6.77 -24.94
CA PHE A 76 -7.07 -6.37 -24.01
C PHE A 76 -7.50 -6.72 -22.58
N ILE A 77 -6.55 -7.22 -21.81
CA ILE A 77 -6.67 -7.41 -20.37
C ILE A 77 -5.83 -6.34 -19.66
N THR A 78 -6.31 -5.95 -18.49
CA THR A 78 -5.64 -5.03 -17.60
C THR A 78 -5.11 -5.84 -16.42
N GLU A 79 -3.81 -5.75 -16.17
CA GLU A 79 -3.13 -6.44 -15.08
C GLU A 79 -2.52 -5.39 -14.15
N VAL A 80 -2.79 -5.49 -12.85
CA VAL A 80 -2.23 -4.61 -11.82
C VAL A 80 -1.16 -5.38 -11.04
N ASP A 81 0.01 -4.78 -10.86
CA ASP A 81 1.05 -5.32 -9.99
C ASP A 81 0.74 -4.91 -8.53
N ASP A 82 -0.10 -5.70 -7.86
CA ASP A 82 -0.57 -5.42 -6.50
C ASP A 82 0.56 -5.37 -5.47
N SER A 83 1.65 -6.10 -5.70
CA SER A 83 2.84 -6.05 -4.85
C SER A 83 3.51 -4.68 -4.92
N LYS A 84 3.68 -4.14 -6.13
CA LYS A 84 4.23 -2.78 -6.30
C LYS A 84 3.28 -1.70 -5.83
N VAL A 85 1.96 -1.87 -6.01
CA VAL A 85 0.96 -0.95 -5.44
C VAL A 85 1.09 -0.90 -3.93
N THR A 86 1.14 -2.06 -3.26
CA THR A 86 1.29 -2.15 -1.79
C THR A 86 2.59 -1.51 -1.31
N ASN A 87 3.72 -1.80 -1.96
CA ASN A 87 4.98 -1.13 -1.62
C ASN A 87 4.90 0.39 -1.79
N ARG A 88 4.27 0.85 -2.86
CA ARG A 88 4.13 2.28 -3.08
C ARG A 88 3.25 2.92 -2.00
N LEU A 89 2.19 2.25 -1.58
CA LEU A 89 1.36 2.69 -0.47
C LEU A 89 2.17 2.77 0.82
N ILE A 90 2.99 1.76 1.14
CA ILE A 90 3.86 1.80 2.33
C ILE A 90 4.79 3.03 2.29
N VAL A 91 5.44 3.28 1.14
CA VAL A 91 6.36 4.42 0.96
C VAL A 91 5.66 5.78 1.07
N GLU A 92 4.45 5.91 0.55
CA GLU A 92 3.73 7.20 0.54
C GLU A 92 2.91 7.43 1.82
N SER A 93 2.48 6.36 2.50
CA SER A 93 1.70 6.43 3.73
C SER A 93 2.57 6.56 4.97
N LEU A 94 3.76 5.96 5.04
CA LEU A 94 4.56 6.06 6.26
C LEU A 94 5.14 7.47 6.46
N VAL A 95 4.62 8.16 7.47
CA VAL A 95 5.16 9.43 7.99
C VAL A 95 6.29 9.14 8.97
N GLN A 96 6.13 8.10 9.79
CA GLN A 96 7.15 7.62 10.72
C GLN A 96 7.26 6.09 10.65
N PRO A 97 8.43 5.55 10.27
CA PRO A 97 9.58 6.27 9.70
C PRO A 97 9.29 6.78 8.28
N ASN A 98 9.82 7.94 7.90
CA ASN A 98 9.75 8.41 6.52
C ASN A 98 10.73 7.60 5.66
N LEU A 99 10.21 6.69 4.82
CA LEU A 99 11.05 5.81 3.99
C LEU A 99 11.83 6.55 2.89
N LYS A 100 11.43 7.80 2.58
CA LYS A 100 12.13 8.68 1.63
C LYS A 100 13.24 9.50 2.29
N ASP A 101 13.44 9.34 3.60
CA ASP A 101 14.46 10.09 4.32
C ASP A 101 15.87 9.72 3.81
N PRO A 102 16.71 10.68 3.39
CA PRO A 102 18.02 10.39 2.81
C PRO A 102 18.99 9.69 3.77
N GLU A 103 18.92 9.99 5.07
CA GLU A 103 19.77 9.35 6.08
C GLU A 103 19.38 7.88 6.22
N LEU A 104 18.07 7.62 6.30
CA LEU A 104 17.53 6.26 6.37
C LEU A 104 17.83 5.45 5.10
N MET A 105 17.60 6.02 3.91
CA MET A 105 17.91 5.36 2.63
C MET A 105 19.39 5.03 2.51
N LYS A 106 20.27 5.95 2.95
CA LYS A 106 21.72 5.73 2.97
C LYS A 106 22.09 4.61 3.92
N PHE A 107 21.52 4.56 5.12
CA PHE A 107 21.77 3.51 6.11
C PHE A 107 21.41 2.12 5.57
N TYR A 108 20.29 2.00 4.85
CA TYR A 108 19.86 0.74 4.23
C TYR A 108 20.46 0.47 2.84
N GLU A 109 21.41 1.29 2.39
CA GLU A 109 22.03 1.21 1.06
C GLU A 109 20.97 1.09 -0.05
N CYS A 110 19.92 1.91 0.07
CA CYS A 110 18.77 1.85 -0.81
C CYS A 110 18.83 2.96 -1.86
N VAL A 111 18.85 2.56 -3.13
CA VAL A 111 18.87 3.50 -4.27
C VAL A 111 17.45 3.78 -4.75
N ASP A 112 16.64 2.74 -4.89
CA ASP A 112 15.22 2.85 -5.25
C ASP A 112 14.36 2.76 -3.99
N VAL A 113 13.64 3.83 -3.66
CA VAL A 113 12.74 3.87 -2.51
C VAL A 113 11.68 2.75 -2.52
N MET A 114 11.33 2.21 -3.70
CA MET A 114 10.41 1.07 -3.80
C MET A 114 10.95 -0.22 -3.19
N GLU A 115 12.27 -0.30 -2.97
CA GLU A 115 12.93 -1.40 -2.26
C GLU A 115 13.04 -1.17 -0.75
N MET A 116 12.82 0.08 -0.27
CA MET A 116 12.90 0.39 1.16
C MET A 116 11.98 -0.49 2.02
N PRO A 117 10.70 -0.75 1.65
CA PRO A 117 9.85 -1.64 2.42
C PRO A 117 10.49 -3.01 2.67
N TYR A 118 11.18 -3.59 1.68
CA TYR A 118 11.84 -4.88 1.83
C TYR A 118 13.13 -4.81 2.65
N LYS A 119 13.85 -3.69 2.61
CA LYS A 119 15.11 -3.49 3.33
C LYS A 119 14.89 -3.23 4.81
N ILE A 120 13.97 -2.32 5.16
CA ILE A 120 13.69 -1.98 6.56
C ILE A 120 12.88 -3.08 7.25
N PHE A 121 11.83 -3.59 6.61
CA PHE A 121 11.01 -4.67 7.14
C PHE A 121 11.52 -6.04 6.66
N LYS A 122 12.80 -6.31 6.94
CA LYS A 122 13.50 -7.51 6.46
C LYS A 122 12.88 -8.82 6.97
N LYS A 123 12.31 -8.81 8.19
CA LYS A 123 11.59 -9.98 8.72
C LYS A 123 10.22 -10.09 8.04
N PRO A 124 9.84 -11.26 7.52
CA PRO A 124 8.54 -11.44 6.86
C PRO A 124 7.33 -11.06 7.72
N SER A 125 7.42 -11.27 9.04
CA SER A 125 6.39 -10.86 10.00
C SER A 125 6.20 -9.34 10.04
N ASP A 126 7.29 -8.59 10.05
CA ASP A 126 7.26 -7.12 10.14
C ASP A 126 6.72 -6.52 8.84
N TYR A 127 7.14 -7.08 7.70
CA TYR A 127 6.62 -6.67 6.40
C TYR A 127 5.12 -6.98 6.26
N LYS A 128 4.68 -8.18 6.67
CA LYS A 128 3.27 -8.54 6.67
C LYS A 128 2.46 -7.62 7.57
N TYR A 129 2.95 -7.36 8.77
CA TYR A 129 2.31 -6.47 9.75
C TYR A 129 2.10 -5.07 9.16
N ILE A 130 3.18 -4.42 8.69
CA ILE A 130 3.08 -3.05 8.21
C ILE A 130 2.28 -2.93 6.91
N SER A 131 2.37 -3.94 6.02
CA SER A 131 1.54 -4.00 4.83
C SER A 131 0.06 -4.03 5.21
N ASN A 132 -0.33 -4.89 6.16
CA ASN A 132 -1.70 -4.97 6.64
C ASN A 132 -2.16 -3.66 7.30
N GLN A 133 -1.34 -3.05 8.16
CA GLN A 133 -1.69 -1.77 8.80
C GLN A 133 -1.90 -0.67 7.77
N VAL A 134 -1.05 -0.57 6.75
CA VAL A 134 -1.22 0.41 5.67
C VAL A 134 -2.49 0.14 4.87
N LEU A 135 -2.80 -1.12 4.55
CA LEU A 135 -4.03 -1.47 3.82
C LEU A 135 -5.29 -1.17 4.66
N LEU A 136 -5.26 -1.47 5.97
CA LEU A 136 -6.35 -1.19 6.92
C LEU A 136 -6.62 0.32 7.03
N VAL A 137 -5.58 1.13 7.28
CA VAL A 137 -5.72 2.60 7.42
C VAL A 137 -6.27 3.24 6.14
N ASN A 138 -5.96 2.64 4.98
CA ASN A 138 -6.46 3.09 3.68
C ASN A 138 -7.80 2.45 3.27
N ASP A 139 -8.50 1.78 4.18
CA ASP A 139 -9.79 1.11 3.95
C ASP A 139 -9.78 0.10 2.78
N LEU A 140 -8.63 -0.52 2.51
CA LEU A 140 -8.47 -1.49 1.42
C LEU A 140 -8.75 -2.93 1.85
N ILE A 141 -8.68 -3.20 3.15
CA ILE A 141 -9.04 -4.46 3.78
C ILE A 141 -9.83 -4.18 5.06
N GLU A 142 -10.61 -5.15 5.50
CA GLU A 142 -11.31 -5.10 6.79
C GLU A 142 -10.39 -5.64 7.90
N ASP A 143 -10.63 -5.17 9.12
CA ASP A 143 -9.96 -5.70 10.32
C ASP A 143 -10.49 -7.10 10.59
N LYS A 144 -9.78 -8.10 10.08
CA LYS A 144 -10.08 -9.50 10.36
C LYS A 144 -9.70 -9.77 11.80
N SER A 145 -10.67 -10.18 12.62
CA SER A 145 -10.39 -10.65 13.98
C SER A 145 -9.38 -11.81 13.93
N ASP A 146 -8.61 -11.99 15.01
CA ASP A 146 -7.55 -13.01 15.11
C ASP A 146 -8.03 -14.44 14.74
N GLU A 147 -9.33 -14.72 14.80
CA GLU A 147 -9.93 -16.01 14.45
C GLU A 147 -9.88 -16.32 12.94
N GLU A 148 -10.06 -15.32 12.06
CA GLU A 148 -10.05 -15.55 10.61
C GLU A 148 -8.63 -15.73 10.04
N LEU A 149 -7.63 -15.08 10.65
CA LEU A 149 -6.23 -15.16 10.22
C LEU A 149 -5.61 -16.55 10.45
N VAL A 150 -6.14 -17.33 11.41
CA VAL A 150 -5.66 -18.69 11.73
C VAL A 150 -6.17 -19.73 10.73
N GLU A 151 -7.32 -19.48 10.09
CA GLU A 151 -7.89 -20.40 9.09
C GLU A 151 -7.20 -20.28 7.72
N GLU A 152 -6.79 -19.08 7.31
CA GLU A 152 -6.10 -18.86 6.03
C GLU A 152 -4.68 -19.48 5.96
N VAL A 153 -4.02 -19.72 7.09
CA VAL A 153 -2.68 -20.35 7.14
C VAL A 153 -2.76 -21.89 7.07
N LYS A 154 -3.96 -22.46 7.26
CA LYS A 154 -4.18 -23.91 7.26
C LYS A 154 -4.64 -24.46 5.90
N ASN A 155 -4.86 -23.60 4.90
CA ASN A 155 -5.27 -23.97 3.54
C ASN A 155 -4.14 -23.82 2.53
#